data_AF-A0A958T1M3-F1
#
_entry.id   AF-A0A958T1M3-F1
#
_cell.length_a   1.000
_cell.length_b   1.000
_cell.length_c   1.000
_cell.angle_alpha   90.00
_cell.angle_beta   90.00
_cell.angle_gamma   90.00
#
_symmetry.space_group_name_H-M   'P 1'
#
loop_
_entity.id
_entity.type
_entity.pdbx_description
1 polymer ?
#
loop_
_entity_poly.entity_id
_entity_poly.type
_entity_poly.pdbx_seq_one_letter_code
_entity_poly.pdbx_strand_id
1 'polypeptide(L)'
;MKTLFNHPIGIYMAATLACLCIMIIIDYLLGAEAEHLNAWEIVNRLVGHPTPETDSYAIKKLGLIGSFFLTLAINFVLGILLIQLLRLIIRFFHS
;
A
#
# COMPACT_ATOMS: atom_id res chain seq x y z
N MET A 1 -20.08 -9.05 -15.69
CA MET A 1 -20.18 -8.01 -14.64
C MET A 1 -20.80 -8.49 -13.32
N LYS A 2 -21.76 -9.44 -13.29
CA LYS A 2 -22.43 -9.86 -12.04
C LYS A 2 -21.53 -10.55 -10.98
N THR A 3 -20.44 -11.19 -11.39
CA THR A 3 -19.53 -11.92 -10.48
C THR A 3 -18.54 -11.04 -9.73
N LEU A 4 -18.08 -9.92 -10.31
CA LEU A 4 -17.21 -8.98 -9.59
C LEU A 4 -17.94 -8.36 -8.40
N PHE A 5 -19.20 -7.96 -8.55
CA PHE A 5 -19.92 -7.23 -7.50
C PHE A 5 -20.45 -8.11 -6.34
N ASN A 6 -20.33 -9.45 -6.43
CA ASN A 6 -20.81 -10.36 -5.38
C ASN A 6 -19.85 -10.48 -4.18
N HIS A 7 -18.59 -10.05 -4.30
CA HIS A 7 -17.62 -10.07 -3.21
C HIS A 7 -17.02 -8.67 -2.99
N PRO A 8 -17.82 -7.71 -2.48
CA PRO A 8 -17.37 -6.33 -2.33
C PRO A 8 -16.08 -6.24 -1.50
N ILE A 9 -16.03 -6.96 -0.37
CA ILE A 9 -14.85 -6.99 0.51
C ILE A 9 -13.62 -7.55 -0.21
N GLY A 10 -13.77 -8.65 -0.96
CA GLY A 10 -12.66 -9.30 -1.66
C GLY A 10 -11.97 -8.37 -2.66
N ILE A 11 -12.74 -7.53 -3.36
CA ILE A 11 -12.17 -6.56 -4.32
C ILE A 11 -11.40 -5.45 -3.59
N TYR A 12 -11.96 -4.88 -2.51
CA TYR A 12 -11.24 -3.87 -1.72
C TYR A 12 -9.95 -4.41 -1.11
N MET A 13 -9.98 -5.65 -0.61
CA MET A 13 -8.78 -6.33 -0.09
C MET A 13 -7.74 -6.55 -1.19
N ALA A 14 -8.15 -7.03 -2.37
CA ALA A 14 -7.25 -7.24 -3.49
C ALA A 14 -6.62 -5.93 -4.00
N ALA A 15 -7.40 -4.85 -4.10
CA ALA A 15 -6.90 -3.53 -4.50
C ALA A 15 -5.92 -2.96 -3.46
N THR A 16 -6.24 -3.09 -2.17
CA THR A 16 -5.35 -2.68 -1.07
C THR A 16 -4.03 -3.43 -1.11
N LEU A 17 -4.08 -4.75 -1.32
CA LEU A 17 -2.90 -5.58 -1.45
C LEU A 17 -2.07 -5.20 -2.68
N ALA A 18 -2.72 -4.95 -3.82
CA ALA A 18 -2.05 -4.48 -5.03
C ALA A 18 -1.33 -3.14 -4.80
N CYS A 19 -1.99 -2.17 -4.16
CA CYS A 19 -1.36 -0.90 -3.79
C CYS A 19 -0.15 -1.11 -2.87
N LEU A 20 -0.28 -1.97 -1.85
CA LEU A 20 0.82 -2.28 -0.94
C LEU A 20 2.01 -2.92 -1.68
N CYS A 21 1.77 -3.88 -2.55
CA CYS A 21 2.82 -4.51 -3.35
C CYS A 21 3.52 -3.49 -4.26
N ILE A 22 2.75 -2.62 -4.93
CA ILE A 22 3.31 -1.56 -5.79
C ILE A 22 4.18 -0.62 -4.95
N MET A 23 3.70 -0.19 -3.78
CA MET A 23 4.44 0.68 -2.88
C MET A 23 5.75 0.02 -2.42
N ILE A 24 5.72 -1.25 -2.02
CA ILE A 24 6.93 -2.01 -1.63
C ILE A 24 7.94 -2.05 -2.77
N ILE A 25 7.49 -2.30 -4.01
CA ILE A 25 8.38 -2.34 -5.19
C ILE A 25 8.98 -0.95 -5.45
N ILE A 26 8.17 0.10 -5.40
CA ILE A 26 8.63 1.48 -5.60
C ILE A 26 9.66 1.85 -4.53
N ASP A 27 9.35 1.58 -3.26
CA ASP A 27 10.25 1.90 -2.14
C ASP A 27 11.53 1.07 -2.16
N TYR A 28 11.48 -0.16 -2.68
CA TYR A 28 12.68 -0.96 -2.95
C TYR A 28 13.58 -0.32 -4.02
N LEU A 29 12.98 0.22 -5.09
CA LEU A 29 13.73 0.88 -6.17
C LEU A 29 14.27 2.26 -5.75
N LEU A 30 13.53 2.98 -4.91
CA LEU A 30 13.92 4.29 -4.39
C LEU A 30 14.95 4.18 -3.25
N GLY A 31 14.97 3.06 -2.51
CA GLY A 31 15.89 2.84 -1.38
C GLY A 31 15.82 4.00 -0.39
N ALA A 32 16.99 4.60 -0.11
CA ALA A 32 17.15 5.71 0.84
C ALA A 32 16.38 6.99 0.47
N GLU A 33 15.92 7.14 -0.77
CA GLU A 33 15.13 8.31 -1.19
C GLU A 33 13.72 8.31 -0.59
N ALA A 34 13.21 7.15 -0.15
CA ALA A 34 11.92 7.04 0.53
C ALA A 34 12.03 7.44 2.02
N GLU A 35 12.40 8.70 2.28
CA GLU A 35 12.75 9.19 3.62
C GLU A 35 11.57 9.19 4.61
N HIS A 36 10.35 9.40 4.12
CA HIS A 36 9.19 9.62 5.00
C HIS A 36 8.49 8.33 5.42
N LEU A 37 8.19 7.44 4.48
CA LEU A 37 7.50 6.18 4.70
C LEU A 37 8.01 5.16 3.70
N ASN A 38 8.80 4.20 4.17
CA ASN A 38 9.39 3.16 3.33
C ASN A 38 8.78 1.80 3.69
N ALA A 39 7.81 1.34 2.88
CA ALA A 39 7.13 0.08 3.07
C ALA A 39 8.06 -1.13 2.93
N TRP A 40 9.06 -1.06 2.05
CA TRP A 40 10.08 -2.10 1.90
C TRP A 40 10.90 -2.27 3.18
N GLU A 41 11.37 -1.16 3.75
CA GLU A 41 12.11 -1.13 5.00
C GLU A 41 11.27 -1.71 6.16
N ILE A 42 10.02 -1.29 6.26
CA ILE A 42 9.08 -1.75 7.29
C ILE A 42 8.87 -3.27 7.18
N VAL A 43 8.60 -3.79 5.98
CA VAL A 43 8.39 -5.22 5.78
C VAL A 43 9.65 -6.02 6.08
N ASN A 44 10.82 -5.57 5.64
CA ASN A 44 12.09 -6.27 5.93
C ASN A 44 12.38 -6.34 7.42
N ARG A 45 12.17 -5.24 8.16
CA ARG A 45 12.37 -5.21 9.61
C ARG A 45 11.36 -6.10 10.33
N LEU A 46 10.12 -6.19 9.85
CA LEU A 46 9.11 -7.12 10.40
C LEU A 46 9.51 -8.59 10.21
N VAL A 47 10.20 -8.91 9.10
CA VAL A 47 10.72 -10.25 8.82
C VAL A 47 12.02 -10.53 9.60
N GLY A 48 12.56 -9.55 10.32
CA GLY A 48 13.76 -9.69 11.15
C GLY A 48 15.07 -9.43 10.41
N HIS A 49 15.01 -8.87 9.19
CA HIS A 49 16.20 -8.46 8.46
C HIS A 49 16.62 -7.04 8.85
N PRO A 50 17.87 -6.83 9.30
CA PRO A 50 18.39 -5.49 9.53
C PRO A 50 18.49 -4.77 8.17
N THR A 51 18.00 -3.54 8.12
CA THR A 51 18.11 -2.68 6.93
C THR A 51 19.34 -1.78 7.09
N PRO A 52 20.17 -1.61 6.05
CA PRO A 52 21.41 -0.85 6.13
C PRO A 52 21.21 0.68 6.14
N GLU A 53 20.00 1.14 5.81
CA GLU A 53 19.67 2.56 5.67
C GLU A 53 19.14 3.17 6.98
N THR A 54 19.38 4.47 7.13
CA THR A 54 18.83 5.29 8.21
C THR A 54 17.30 5.15 8.28
N ASP A 55 16.75 4.85 9.46
CA ASP A 55 15.31 4.62 9.64
C ASP A 55 14.45 5.69 8.94
N SER A 56 13.44 5.25 8.19
CA SER A 56 12.42 6.16 7.66
C SER A 56 11.77 6.96 8.79
N TYR A 57 11.34 8.17 8.48
CA TYR A 57 10.78 9.11 9.44
C TYR A 57 9.58 8.52 10.20
N ALA A 58 8.74 7.74 9.50
CA ALA A 58 7.62 7.02 10.10
C ALA A 58 8.09 6.06 11.20
N ILE A 59 9.17 5.30 10.98
CA ILE A 59 9.70 4.36 11.98
C ILE A 59 10.26 5.12 13.18
N LYS A 60 11.01 6.20 12.93
CA LYS A 60 11.56 7.06 14.00
C LYS A 60 10.47 7.65 14.90
N LYS A 61 9.31 8.01 14.34
CA LYS A 61 8.21 8.64 15.10
C LYS A 61 7.22 7.68 15.72
N LEU A 62 6.84 6.62 15.00
CA LEU A 62 5.72 5.75 15.38
C LEU A 62 6.19 4.35 15.82
N GLY A 63 7.48 4.05 15.66
CA GLY A 63 8.01 2.70 15.79
C GLY A 63 7.57 1.79 14.64
N LEU A 64 8.21 0.63 14.53
CA LEU A 64 7.97 -0.32 13.43
C LEU A 64 6.49 -0.73 13.29
N ILE A 65 5.83 -1.05 14.40
CA ILE A 65 4.42 -1.47 14.41
C ILE A 65 3.51 -0.31 13.98
N GLY A 66 3.76 0.90 14.46
CA GLY A 66 2.96 2.08 14.10
C GLY A 66 3.10 2.42 12.62
N SER A 67 4.33 2.35 12.08
CA SER A 67 4.56 2.56 10.64
C SER A 67 3.93 1.48 9.78
N PHE A 68 3.89 0.23 10.24
CA PHE A 68 3.17 -0.85 9.56
C PHE A 68 1.68 -0.57 9.43
N PHE A 69 1.00 -0.20 10.53
CA PHE A 69 -0.42 0.15 10.49
C PHE A 69 -0.68 1.40 9.66
N LEU A 70 0.20 2.40 9.70
CA LEU A 70 0.11 3.58 8.85
C LEU A 70 0.21 3.20 7.36
N THR A 71 1.16 2.34 7.01
CA THR A 71 1.34 1.84 5.64
C THR A 71 0.10 1.09 5.17
N LEU A 72 -0.48 0.21 6.00
CA LEU A 72 -1.72 -0.48 5.68
C LEU A 72 -2.89 0.49 5.51
N ALA A 73 -3.03 1.47 6.39
CA ALA A 73 -4.12 2.46 6.32
C ALA A 73 -4.06 3.29 5.03
N ILE A 74 -2.87 3.77 4.66
CA ILE A 74 -2.66 4.53 3.41
C ILE A 74 -3.00 3.66 2.21
N ASN A 75 -2.49 2.44 2.15
CA ASN A 75 -2.76 1.53 1.03
C ASN A 75 -4.23 1.12 0.95
N PHE A 76 -4.94 1.02 2.07
CA PHE A 76 -6.38 0.78 2.09
C PHE A 76 -7.17 1.94 1.47
N VAL A 77 -6.82 3.17 1.83
CA VAL A 77 -7.41 4.38 1.23
C VAL A 77 -7.13 4.44 -0.27
N LEU A 78 -5.89 4.16 -0.70
CA LEU A 78 -5.52 4.10 -2.12
C LEU A 78 -6.29 3.01 -2.86
N GLY A 79 -6.46 1.83 -2.26
CA GLY A 79 -7.26 0.73 -2.83
C GLY A 79 -8.73 1.12 -3.03
N ILE A 80 -9.34 1.82 -2.06
CA ILE A 80 -10.69 2.38 -2.21
C ILE A 80 -10.75 3.37 -3.38
N LEU A 81 -9.81 4.31 -3.44
CA LEU A 81 -9.75 5.31 -4.51
C LEU A 81 -9.59 4.67 -5.89
N LEU A 82 -8.73 3.65 -6.01
CA LEU A 82 -8.52 2.90 -7.25
C LEU A 82 -9.81 2.24 -7.74
N ILE A 83 -10.56 1.59 -6.85
CA ILE A 83 -11.83 0.93 -7.20
C ILE A 83 -12.87 1.95 -7.65
N GLN A 84 -12.95 3.10 -6.98
CA GLN A 84 -13.90 4.15 -7.34
C GLN A 84 -13.54 4.79 -8.69
N LEU A 85 -12.25 4.98 -8.95
CA LEU A 85 -11.75 5.45 -10.25
C LEU A 85 -12.06 4.46 -11.37
N LEU A 86 -11.80 3.16 -11.16
CA LEU A 86 -12.14 2.11 -12.12
C LEU A 86 -13.64 2.08 -12.42
N ARG A 87 -14.48 2.23 -11.39
CA ARG A 87 -15.94 2.30 -11.56
C ARG A 87 -16.36 3.52 -12.39
N LEU A 88 -15.73 4.66 -12.18
CA LEU A 88 -15.99 5.89 -12.95
C LEU A 88 -15.60 5.71 -14.43
N ILE A 89 -14.42 5.14 -14.69
CA ILE A 89 -13.91 4.86 -16.04
C ILE A 89 -14.87 3.90 -16.77
N ILE A 90 -15.23 2.78 -16.14
CA ILE A 90 -16.15 1.80 -16.76
C ILE A 90 -17.48 2.47 -17.11
N ARG A 91 -18.02 3.31 -16.21
CA ARG A 91 -19.26 4.06 -16.47
C ARG A 91 -19.11 5.01 -17.66
N PHE A 92 -17.98 5.68 -17.81
CA PHE A 92 -17.74 6.61 -18.92
C PHE A 92 -17.68 5.89 -20.28
N PHE A 93 -17.06 4.71 -20.35
CA PHE A 93 -16.94 3.95 -21.59
C PHE A 93 -18.16 3.09 -21.93
N HIS A 94 -19.04 2.79 -20.97
CA HIS A 94 -20.28 2.02 -21.17
C HIS A 94 -21.55 2.89 -21.12
N SER A 95 -21.41 4.22 -21.10
CA SER A 95 -22.50 5.18 -21.25
C SER A 95 -22.57 5.70 -22.68
#